data_AF-A0A176S5D8-F1
#
_entry.id   AF-A0A176S5D8-F1
#
_cell.length_a   1.000
_cell.length_b   1.000
_cell.length_c   1.000
_cell.angle_alpha   90.00
_cell.angle_beta   90.00
_cell.angle_gamma   90.00
#
_symmetry.space_group_name_H-M   'P 1'
#
loop_
_entity.id
_entity.type
_entity.pdbx_description
1 polymer ?
#
loop_
_entity_poly.entity_id
_entity_poly.type
_entity_poly.pdbx_seq_one_letter_code
_entity_poly.pdbx_strand_id
1 'polypeptide(L)'
;MIIAESPSLAPYQKSSRERPDHLLILSAKNENALTELVSHYVDYLSQNTTDEVANICYTANIGRCHFEHRLAIVGKSKAEIKQKLSKNLSENTNGRVYKSQTIDNLNSNQIAFLFTGQGSQYVGMGEQLYDTQPTFRKIIDHCNEILRDYLKQPLLEVLYPKSSIQN
;
A
#
# COMPACT_ATOMS: atom_id res chain seq x y z
N MET A 1 -23.54 37.39 -15.50
CA MET A 1 -23.03 36.17 -14.85
C MET A 1 -22.54 36.58 -13.48
N ILE A 2 -23.17 36.09 -12.40
CA ILE A 2 -22.77 36.40 -11.02
C ILE A 2 -22.00 35.18 -10.50
N ILE A 3 -20.78 35.40 -10.02
CA ILE A 3 -19.96 34.40 -9.36
C ILE A 3 -20.02 34.70 -7.86
N ALA A 4 -20.37 33.70 -7.05
CA ALA A 4 -20.39 33.79 -5.60
C ALA A 4 -19.22 32.99 -5.00
N GLU A 5 -18.86 33.30 -3.76
CA GLU A 5 -17.82 32.58 -3.03
C GLU A 5 -18.24 31.14 -2.70
N SER A 6 -17.26 30.24 -2.61
CA SER A 6 -17.49 28.86 -2.17
C SER A 6 -17.94 28.86 -0.71
N PRO A 7 -18.89 27.99 -0.32
CA PRO A 7 -19.25 27.82 1.08
C PRO A 7 -18.03 27.45 1.93
N SER A 8 -18.03 27.91 3.19
CA SER A 8 -16.96 27.61 4.14
C SER A 8 -16.87 26.10 4.40
N LEU A 9 -15.68 25.54 4.24
CA LEU A 9 -15.44 24.11 4.48
C LEU A 9 -15.50 23.79 5.97
N ALA A 10 -16.07 22.63 6.31
CA ALA A 10 -15.98 22.07 7.65
C ALA A 10 -14.51 21.76 8.00
N PRO A 11 -14.13 21.82 9.30
CA PRO A 11 -12.77 21.49 9.71
C PRO A 11 -12.40 20.06 9.29
N TYR A 12 -11.22 19.90 8.68
CA TYR A 12 -10.68 18.59 8.34
C TYR A 12 -10.41 17.79 9.63
N GLN A 13 -11.06 16.63 9.76
CA GLN A 13 -10.79 15.69 10.84
C GLN A 13 -9.75 14.69 10.39
N LYS A 14 -8.56 14.76 10.99
CA LYS A 14 -7.50 13.78 10.75
C LYS A 14 -7.93 12.42 11.29
N SER A 15 -7.76 11.37 10.49
CA SER A 15 -8.06 10.00 10.94
C SER A 15 -7.13 9.60 12.08
N SER A 16 -7.67 8.99 13.14
CA SER A 16 -6.89 8.52 14.29
C SER A 16 -5.98 7.32 14.02
N ARG A 17 -6.13 6.65 12.86
CA ARG A 17 -5.34 5.50 12.46
C ARG A 17 -4.43 5.87 11.30
N GLU A 18 -3.16 6.11 11.60
CA GLU A 18 -2.13 6.27 10.59
C GLU A 18 -1.67 4.89 10.13
N ARG A 19 -1.67 4.67 8.80
CA ARG A 19 -1.15 3.42 8.24
C ARG A 19 0.37 3.48 8.27
N PRO A 20 1.07 2.40 8.62
CA PRO A 20 2.53 2.43 8.72
C PRO A 20 3.20 2.60 7.36
N ASP A 21 2.54 2.14 6.28
CA ASP A 21 3.05 2.19 4.92
C ASP A 21 2.03 2.87 3.99
N HIS A 22 2.55 3.66 3.06
CA HIS A 22 1.80 4.35 2.01
C HIS A 22 2.24 3.87 0.63
N LEU A 23 1.27 3.72 -0.27
CA LEU A 23 1.50 3.31 -1.65
C LEU A 23 1.28 4.51 -2.58
N LEU A 24 2.35 4.98 -3.20
CA LEU A 24 2.30 5.97 -4.28
C LEU A 24 2.27 5.24 -5.63
N ILE A 25 1.22 5.46 -6.42
CA ILE A 25 1.10 4.95 -7.79
C ILE A 25 1.20 6.13 -8.76
N LEU A 26 2.14 6.04 -9.69
CA LEU A 26 2.29 6.98 -10.80
C LEU A 26 2.05 6.24 -12.10
N SER A 27 1.39 6.89 -13.07
CA SER A 27 1.20 6.30 -14.39
C SER A 27 1.23 7.34 -15.50
N ALA A 28 1.67 6.91 -16.69
CA ALA A 28 1.72 7.74 -17.88
C ALA A 28 1.48 6.93 -19.17
N LYS A 29 1.26 7.64 -20.27
CA LYS A 29 1.00 7.04 -21.59
C LYS A 29 2.23 6.40 -22.24
N ASN A 30 3.43 6.81 -21.81
CA ASN A 30 4.70 6.28 -22.30
C ASN A 30 5.76 6.39 -21.19
N GLU A 31 6.92 5.77 -21.43
CA GLU A 31 8.02 5.70 -20.47
C GLU A 31 8.63 7.08 -20.16
N ASN A 32 8.87 7.91 -21.18
CA ASN A 32 9.45 9.25 -20.99
C ASN A 32 8.54 10.13 -20.12
N ALA A 33 7.23 10.11 -20.37
CA ALA A 33 6.25 10.84 -19.59
C ALA A 33 6.14 10.32 -18.15
N LEU A 34 6.38 9.02 -17.91
CA LEU A 34 6.46 8.47 -16.56
C LEU A 34 7.71 8.98 -15.84
N THR A 35 8.87 8.96 -16.51
CA THR A 35 10.14 9.48 -15.96
C THR A 35 10.03 10.97 -15.62
N GLU A 36 9.44 11.77 -16.50
CA GLU A 36 9.17 13.19 -16.26
C GLU A 36 8.24 13.39 -15.06
N LEU A 37 7.15 12.61 -14.97
CA LEU A 37 6.24 12.64 -13.83
C LEU A 37 6.95 12.28 -12.51
N VAL A 38 7.84 11.29 -12.53
CA VAL A 38 8.66 10.93 -11.37
C VAL A 38 9.56 12.08 -10.94
N SER A 39 10.21 12.76 -11.88
CA SER A 39 11.02 13.95 -11.59
C SER A 39 10.19 15.04 -10.92
N HIS A 40 9.01 15.35 -11.46
CA HIS A 40 8.11 16.34 -10.86
C HIS A 40 7.68 15.97 -9.43
N TYR A 41 7.45 14.70 -9.14
CA TYR A 41 7.15 14.25 -7.78
C TYR A 41 8.36 14.37 -6.85
N VAL A 42 9.58 14.09 -7.32
CA VAL A 42 10.81 14.30 -6.53
C VAL A 42 10.96 15.78 -6.19
N ASP A 43 10.72 16.67 -7.14
CA ASP A 43 10.81 18.12 -6.94
C ASP A 43 9.74 18.62 -5.96
N TYR A 44 8.49 18.20 -6.17
CA TYR A 44 7.38 18.54 -5.26
C TYR A 44 7.62 18.04 -3.84
N LEU A 45 8.12 16.81 -3.65
CA LEU A 45 8.47 16.27 -2.34
C LEU A 45 9.72 16.91 -1.73
N SER A 46 10.53 17.59 -2.55
CA SER A 46 11.70 18.36 -2.08
C SER A 46 11.32 19.75 -1.57
N GLN A 47 10.18 20.28 -2.02
CA GLN A 47 9.61 21.49 -1.45
C GLN A 47 9.14 21.16 -0.02
N ASN A 48 9.30 22.10 0.92
CA ASN A 48 8.81 21.96 2.29
C ASN A 48 7.27 22.04 2.34
N THR A 49 6.61 21.10 1.68
CA THR A 49 5.15 21.00 1.68
C THR A 49 4.65 20.57 3.06
N THR A 50 3.59 21.25 3.51
CA THR A 50 2.82 20.87 4.71
C THR A 50 1.93 19.66 4.48
N ASP A 51 1.83 19.16 3.24
CA ASP A 51 0.97 18.05 2.87
C ASP A 51 1.42 16.74 3.53
N GLU A 52 0.44 15.98 4.03
CA GLU A 52 0.66 14.66 4.62
C GLU A 52 0.91 13.63 3.52
N VAL A 53 1.85 12.70 3.78
CA VAL A 53 2.20 11.64 2.81
C VAL A 53 0.98 10.81 2.40
N ALA A 54 0.05 10.57 3.33
CA ALA A 54 -1.20 9.87 3.08
C ALA A 54 -2.07 10.59 2.05
N ASN A 55 -2.20 11.91 2.16
CA ASN A 55 -3.01 12.73 1.26
C ASN A 55 -2.39 12.82 -0.13
N ILE A 56 -1.05 12.90 -0.22
CA ILE A 56 -0.31 12.87 -1.49
C ILE A 56 -0.59 11.53 -2.21
N CYS A 57 -0.41 10.41 -1.51
CA CYS A 57 -0.64 9.08 -2.09
C CYS A 57 -2.12 8.86 -2.47
N TYR A 58 -3.05 9.28 -1.61
CA TYR A 58 -4.49 9.19 -1.89
C TYR A 58 -4.87 9.96 -3.16
N THR A 59 -4.40 11.21 -3.26
CA THR A 59 -4.69 12.08 -4.41
C THR A 59 -4.09 11.51 -5.69
N ALA A 60 -2.87 10.99 -5.64
CA ALA A 60 -2.24 10.34 -6.78
C ALA A 60 -3.03 9.10 -7.25
N ASN A 61 -3.48 8.26 -6.31
CA ASN A 61 -4.11 6.98 -6.62
C ASN A 61 -5.58 7.12 -7.09
N ILE A 62 -6.31 8.11 -6.57
CA ILE A 62 -7.76 8.27 -6.81
C ILE A 62 -8.06 9.44 -7.75
N GLY A 63 -7.29 10.52 -7.69
CA GLY A 63 -7.57 11.76 -8.42
C GLY A 63 -6.95 11.83 -9.82
N ARG A 64 -6.18 10.81 -10.25
CA ARG A 64 -5.49 10.79 -11.53
C ARG A 64 -5.94 9.59 -12.38
N CYS A 65 -5.93 9.77 -13.70
CA CYS A 65 -6.17 8.67 -14.64
C CYS A 65 -5.05 7.63 -14.56
N HIS A 66 -5.40 6.36 -14.72
CA HIS A 66 -4.45 5.24 -14.75
C HIS A 66 -4.12 4.83 -16.18
N PHE A 67 -2.85 4.90 -16.55
CA PHE A 67 -2.32 4.52 -17.87
C PHE A 67 -1.46 3.25 -17.79
N GLU A 68 -0.93 2.76 -18.92
CA GLU A 68 -0.24 1.47 -19.00
C GLU A 68 1.19 1.46 -18.43
N HIS A 69 1.90 2.58 -18.48
CA HIS A 69 3.22 2.68 -17.87
C HIS A 69 3.04 3.06 -16.41
N ARG A 70 3.29 2.14 -15.48
CA ARG A 70 3.03 2.34 -14.06
C ARG A 70 4.27 2.14 -13.21
N LEU A 71 4.38 2.98 -12.19
CA LEU A 71 5.35 2.87 -11.11
C LEU A 71 4.61 2.83 -9.78
N ALA A 72 4.98 1.88 -8.92
CA ALA A 72 4.42 1.73 -7.60
C ALA A 72 5.53 1.75 -6.54
N ILE A 73 5.50 2.75 -5.66
CA ILE A 73 6.46 2.91 -4.57
C ILE A 73 5.72 2.80 -3.23
N VAL A 74 6.23 1.92 -2.36
CA VAL A 74 5.79 1.82 -0.96
C VAL A 74 6.77 2.56 -0.07
N GLY A 75 6.30 3.38 0.87
CA GLY A 75 7.14 4.04 1.86
C GLY A 75 6.36 4.57 3.06
N LYS A 76 7.06 4.79 4.17
CA LYS A 76 6.48 5.25 5.45
C LYS A 76 6.45 6.76 5.58
N SER A 77 7.27 7.46 4.80
CA SER A 77 7.43 8.92 4.90
C SER A 77 7.70 9.58 3.56
N LYS A 78 7.51 10.90 3.50
CA LYS A 78 7.85 11.72 2.33
C LYS A 78 9.31 11.56 1.92
N ALA A 79 10.22 11.53 2.90
CA ALA A 79 11.65 11.38 2.67
C ALA A 79 12.00 10.03 2.05
N GLU A 80 11.39 8.95 2.56
CA GLU A 80 11.62 7.60 2.03
C GLU A 80 11.07 7.44 0.61
N ILE A 81 9.86 7.95 0.34
CA ILE A 81 9.26 7.93 -1.00
C ILE A 81 10.13 8.73 -1.97
N LYS A 82 10.55 9.95 -1.60
CA LYS A 82 11.46 10.76 -2.40
C LYS A 82 12.75 10.00 -2.71
N GLN A 83 13.41 9.42 -1.70
CA GLN A 83 14.64 8.67 -1.90
C GLN A 83 14.45 7.51 -2.90
N LYS A 84 13.35 6.76 -2.79
CA LYS A 84 13.03 5.66 -3.71
C LYS A 84 12.75 6.14 -5.14
N LEU A 85 12.06 7.28 -5.30
CA LEU A 85 11.83 7.90 -6.62
C LEU A 85 13.14 8.42 -7.22
N SER A 86 13.99 9.12 -6.46
CA SER A 86 15.29 9.61 -6.93
C SER A 86 16.21 8.47 -7.34
N LYS A 87 16.23 7.37 -6.57
CA LYS A 87 16.99 6.16 -6.91
C LYS A 87 16.52 5.54 -8.24
N ASN A 88 15.21 5.49 -8.45
CA ASN A 88 14.62 4.99 -9.69
C ASN A 88 15.04 5.84 -10.91
N LEU A 89 15.16 7.16 -10.77
CA LEU A 89 15.67 8.03 -11.83
C LEU A 89 17.17 7.82 -12.10
N SER A 90 18.00 7.69 -11.06
CA SER A 90 19.46 7.70 -11.20
C SER A 90 20.04 6.39 -11.72
N GLU A 91 19.50 5.27 -11.25
CA GLU A 91 20.11 3.97 -11.55
C GLU A 91 19.54 3.33 -12.82
N ASN A 92 18.52 3.95 -13.43
CA ASN A 92 17.60 3.29 -14.37
C ASN A 92 17.17 1.90 -13.83
N THR A 93 17.25 1.72 -12.51
CA THR A 93 16.85 0.50 -11.85
C THR A 93 15.35 0.57 -11.82
N ASN A 94 14.75 -0.41 -12.48
CA ASN A 94 13.35 -0.75 -12.37
C ASN A 94 12.99 -0.82 -10.88
N GLY A 95 12.64 0.30 -10.27
CA GLY A 95 12.02 0.36 -8.96
C GLY A 95 10.63 -0.21 -9.15
N ARG A 96 10.51 -1.52 -9.39
CA ARG A 96 9.28 -2.18 -9.82
C ARG A 96 8.45 -1.31 -10.79
N VAL A 97 9.10 -0.73 -11.80
CA VAL A 97 8.40 -0.13 -12.94
C VAL A 97 7.76 -1.29 -13.67
N TYR A 98 6.48 -1.48 -13.45
CA TYR A 98 5.71 -2.50 -14.15
C TYR A 98 5.11 -1.84 -15.37
N LYS A 99 5.63 -2.18 -16.55
CA LYS A 99 4.88 -1.97 -17.78
C LYS A 99 3.70 -2.94 -17.72
N SER A 100 2.49 -2.40 -17.57
CA SER A 100 1.29 -3.18 -17.88
C SER A 100 1.39 -3.53 -19.36
N GLN A 101 1.76 -4.77 -19.66
CA GLN A 101 1.39 -5.37 -20.93
C GLN A 101 -0.08 -5.74 -20.77
N THR A 102 -0.97 -4.76 -20.92
CA THR A 102 -2.34 -5.09 -21.30
C THR A 102 -2.22 -5.81 -22.63
N ILE A 103 -2.40 -7.12 -22.58
CA ILE A 103 -2.75 -7.86 -23.78
C ILE A 103 -4.08 -7.24 -24.19
N ASP A 104 -4.10 -6.54 -25.33
CA ASP A 104 -5.19 -5.69 -25.86
C ASP A 104 -6.56 -6.40 -26.04
N ASN A 105 -6.79 -7.57 -25.43
CA ASN A 105 -8.00 -8.37 -25.60
C ASN A 105 -8.48 -9.15 -24.36
N LEU A 106 -7.94 -8.92 -23.16
CA LEU A 106 -8.51 -9.52 -21.95
C LEU A 106 -9.47 -8.55 -21.26
N ASN A 107 -10.71 -8.51 -21.75
CA ASN A 107 -11.89 -7.95 -21.07
C ASN A 107 -12.24 -8.63 -19.73
N SER A 108 -11.27 -9.25 -19.06
CA SER A 108 -11.45 -9.78 -17.71
C SER A 108 -10.09 -9.98 -17.05
N ASN A 109 -9.76 -9.10 -16.10
CA ASN A 109 -8.82 -9.41 -15.02
C ASN A 109 -9.43 -10.55 -14.17
N GLN A 110 -9.45 -11.77 -14.69
CA GLN A 110 -9.93 -12.93 -13.93
C GLN A 110 -8.91 -13.21 -12.84
N ILE A 111 -9.30 -12.92 -11.60
CA ILE A 111 -8.47 -13.18 -10.44
C ILE A 111 -8.83 -14.56 -9.91
N ALA A 112 -7.86 -15.46 -9.91
CA ALA A 112 -7.95 -16.75 -9.22
C ALA A 112 -7.16 -16.70 -7.91
N PHE A 113 -7.77 -17.15 -6.81
CA PHE A 113 -7.08 -17.35 -5.54
C PHE A 113 -6.66 -18.82 -5.43
N LEU A 114 -5.34 -19.07 -5.42
CA LEU A 114 -4.78 -20.40 -5.20
C LEU A 114 -4.41 -20.57 -3.72
N PHE A 115 -5.04 -21.53 -3.05
CA PHE A 115 -4.72 -21.90 -1.67
C PHE A 115 -3.80 -23.11 -1.70
N THR A 116 -2.51 -22.90 -1.47
CA THR A 116 -1.53 -23.98 -1.43
C THR A 116 -1.68 -24.83 -0.17
N GLY A 117 -1.26 -26.09 -0.23
CA GLY A 117 -1.19 -26.96 0.94
C GLY A 117 -0.03 -26.62 1.88
N GLN A 118 0.57 -27.64 2.46
CA GLN A 118 1.71 -27.50 3.38
C GLN A 118 2.98 -26.98 2.65
N GLY A 119 3.77 -26.13 3.32
CA GLY A 119 5.10 -25.71 2.85
C GLY A 119 5.41 -24.21 3.01
N SER A 120 4.40 -23.39 3.30
CA SER A 120 4.56 -21.93 3.45
C SER A 120 4.41 -21.43 4.90
N GLN A 121 4.27 -22.35 5.86
CA GLN A 121 4.07 -22.00 7.27
C GLN A 121 5.39 -21.68 7.99
N TYR A 122 5.35 -20.69 8.87
CA TYR A 122 6.43 -20.37 9.81
C TYR A 122 5.84 -19.71 11.06
N VAL A 123 6.57 -19.73 12.17
CA VAL A 123 6.15 -19.12 13.45
C VAL A 123 6.08 -17.60 13.30
N GLY A 124 5.02 -16.98 13.81
CA GLY A 124 4.79 -15.53 13.67
C GLY A 124 4.22 -15.12 12.31
N MET A 125 3.76 -16.07 11.48
CA MET A 125 3.20 -15.73 10.17
C MET A 125 1.98 -14.80 10.31
N GLY A 126 2.02 -13.68 9.58
CA GLY A 126 0.94 -12.70 9.62
C GLY A 126 0.77 -11.95 10.95
N GLU A 127 1.70 -12.06 11.90
CA GLU A 127 1.61 -11.37 13.21
C GLU A 127 1.50 -9.85 13.04
N GLN A 128 2.34 -9.25 12.20
CA GLN A 128 2.24 -7.82 11.91
C GLN A 128 0.88 -7.42 11.31
N LEU A 129 0.25 -8.30 10.50
CA LEU A 129 -1.09 -8.05 9.96
C LEU A 129 -2.16 -8.21 11.03
N TYR A 130 -2.02 -9.19 11.92
CA TYR A 130 -2.86 -9.34 13.09
C TYR A 130 -2.80 -8.08 13.96
N ASP A 131 -1.62 -7.52 14.17
CA ASP A 131 -1.44 -6.33 14.98
C ASP A 131 -1.97 -5.05 14.35
N THR A 132 -1.72 -4.87 13.05
CA THR A 132 -1.96 -3.59 12.38
C THR A 132 -3.26 -3.53 11.57
N GLN A 133 -3.83 -4.67 11.16
CA GLN A 133 -4.97 -4.71 10.23
C GLN A 133 -6.23 -5.28 10.89
N PRO A 134 -7.24 -4.44 11.21
CA PRO A 134 -8.45 -4.87 11.90
C PRO A 134 -9.22 -5.99 11.20
N THR A 135 -9.28 -5.97 9.87
CA THR A 135 -9.96 -7.01 9.09
C THR A 135 -9.26 -8.36 9.21
N PHE A 136 -7.92 -8.38 9.12
CA PHE A 136 -7.15 -9.60 9.27
C PHE A 136 -7.31 -10.18 10.68
N ARG A 137 -7.14 -9.34 11.72
CA ARG A 137 -7.36 -9.71 13.12
C ARG A 137 -8.73 -10.34 13.33
N LYS A 138 -9.80 -9.66 12.91
CA LYS A 138 -11.18 -10.14 13.04
C LYS A 138 -11.39 -11.52 12.42
N ILE A 139 -10.80 -11.79 11.26
CA ILE A 139 -10.96 -13.08 10.58
C ILE A 139 -10.15 -14.17 11.27
N ILE A 140 -8.92 -13.88 11.72
CA ILE A 140 -8.12 -14.85 12.48
C ILE A 140 -8.80 -15.18 13.83
N ASP A 141 -9.33 -14.18 14.53
CA ASP A 141 -10.09 -14.38 15.77
C ASP A 141 -11.31 -15.29 15.52
N HIS A 142 -12.05 -15.04 14.44
CA HIS A 142 -13.19 -15.86 14.06
C HIS A 142 -12.78 -17.32 13.74
N CYS A 143 -11.68 -17.52 13.02
CA CYS A 143 -11.13 -18.86 12.77
C CYS A 143 -10.68 -19.56 14.06
N ASN A 144 -10.07 -18.82 14.99
CA ASN A 144 -9.68 -19.33 16.31
C ASN A 144 -10.89 -19.85 17.09
N GLU A 145 -12.01 -19.12 17.07
CA GLU A 145 -13.24 -19.57 17.74
C GLU A 145 -13.84 -20.82 17.08
N ILE A 146 -13.89 -20.89 15.75
CA ILE A 146 -14.40 -22.09 15.04
C ILE A 146 -13.54 -23.32 15.37
N LEU A 147 -12.22 -23.16 15.41
CA LEU A 147 -11.27 -24.27 15.53
C LEU A 147 -11.02 -24.70 16.99
N ARG A 148 -11.61 -23.99 17.96
CA ARG A 148 -11.38 -24.21 19.39
C ARG A 148 -11.67 -25.64 19.84
N ASP A 149 -12.74 -26.23 19.32
CA ASP A 149 -13.16 -27.61 19.67
C ASP A 149 -12.47 -28.69 18.83
N TYR A 150 -11.75 -28.29 17.78
CA TYR A 150 -11.07 -29.21 16.85
C TYR A 150 -9.56 -29.31 17.09
N LEU A 151 -8.96 -28.34 17.78
CA LEU A 151 -7.52 -28.27 18.06
C LEU A 151 -7.22 -28.55 19.53
N LYS A 152 -6.07 -29.18 19.79
CA LYS A 152 -5.59 -29.44 21.15
C LYS A 152 -5.13 -28.18 21.90
N GLN A 153 -4.85 -27.11 21.16
CA GLN A 153 -4.41 -25.81 21.66
C GLN A 153 -4.99 -24.71 20.77
N PRO A 154 -5.24 -23.49 21.30
CA PRO A 154 -5.80 -22.39 20.53
C PRO A 154 -4.97 -22.05 19.29
N LEU A 155 -5.63 -21.73 18.17
CA LEU A 155 -4.96 -21.37 16.92
C LEU A 155 -3.97 -20.22 17.11
N LEU A 156 -4.37 -19.19 17.88
CA LEU A 156 -3.53 -18.04 18.14
C LEU A 156 -2.23 -18.39 18.87
N GLU A 157 -2.24 -19.36 19.77
CA GLU A 157 -1.03 -19.81 20.47
C GLU A 157 -0.08 -20.59 19.55
N VAL A 158 -0.62 -21.27 18.54
CA VAL A 158 0.17 -21.94 17.49
C VAL A 158 0.83 -20.91 16.56
N LEU A 159 0.08 -19.89 16.16
CA LEU A 159 0.56 -18.87 15.22
C LEU A 159 1.54 -17.90 15.89
N TYR A 160 1.24 -17.50 17.13
CA TYR A 160 1.93 -16.45 17.89
C TYR A 160 2.34 -16.98 19.28
N PRO A 161 3.23 -17.99 19.33
CA PRO A 161 3.71 -18.50 20.60
C PRO A 161 4.44 -17.37 21.33
N LYS A 162 4.08 -17.11 22.59
CA LYS A 162 4.83 -16.16 23.42
C LYS A 162 6.24 -16.71 23.57
N SER A 163 7.23 -16.02 23.02
CA SER A 163 8.63 -16.37 23.19
C SER A 163 8.92 -16.59 24.66
N SER A 164 9.19 -17.83 25.05
CA SER A 164 9.82 -18.14 26.33
C SER A 164 11.27 -17.67 26.27
N ILE A 165 11.48 -16.35 26.34
CA ILE A 165 12.77 -15.77 26.69
C ILE A 165 12.64 -15.36 28.14
N GLN A 166 12.98 -16.33 28.99
CA GLN A 166 13.54 -16.09 30.31
C GLN A 166 15.06 -15.97 30.10
N ASN A 167 15.63 -14.90 30.67
CA ASN A 167 17.04 -14.48 30.75
C ASN A 167 17.53 -13.47 29.71
#